data_AF-A0A072UYZ5-F1
#
_entry.id   AF-A0A072UYZ5-F1
#
_cell.length_a   1.000
_cell.length_b   1.000
_cell.length_c   1.000
_cell.angle_alpha   90.00
_cell.angle_beta   90.00
_cell.angle_gamma   90.00
#
_symmetry.space_group_name_H-M   'P 1'
#
loop_
_entity.id
_entity.type
_entity.pdbx_description
1 polymer ?
#
loop_
_entity_poly.entity_id
_entity_poly.type
_entity_poly.pdbx_seq_one_letter_code
_entity_poly.pdbx_strand_id
1 'polypeptide(L)'
;MVLSFDQSMANVKLAPFAIFLLAAFLMFSMKKIEGAKCGEDCDTQVNFCNNHDGCQCFVTGVLNQPGWCATLLHIEKKVEEQPNLCWSHAECIRKGSGNYCAHLPNSNIKYGFCFASISVAEATFKMAASTIFKSNFLKMSVPA
;
A
#
# COMPACT_ATOMS: atom_id res chain seq x y z
N MET A 1 31.55 -37.70 -40.09
CA MET A 1 32.54 -38.22 -39.14
C MET A 1 31.81 -39.17 -38.23
N VAL A 2 32.11 -40.46 -38.39
CA VAL A 2 31.54 -41.57 -37.62
C VAL A 2 32.29 -41.65 -36.29
N LEU A 3 31.66 -42.30 -35.30
CA LEU A 3 32.23 -42.89 -34.07
C LEU A 3 32.35 -41.89 -32.88
N SER A 4 31.86 -42.14 -31.67
CA SER A 4 31.48 -43.40 -31.01
C SER A 4 30.43 -43.17 -29.92
N PHE A 5 29.50 -44.11 -29.79
CA PHE A 5 28.81 -44.41 -28.55
C PHE A 5 29.83 -45.03 -27.59
N ASP A 6 30.10 -44.39 -26.44
CA ASP A 6 30.69 -45.07 -25.29
C ASP A 6 29.62 -45.23 -24.21
N GLN A 7 29.43 -46.47 -23.81
CA GLN A 7 28.26 -46.97 -23.12
C GLN A 7 28.59 -47.06 -21.64
N SER A 8 28.23 -46.04 -20.85
CA SER A 8 28.07 -46.21 -19.42
C SER A 8 26.68 -45.75 -19.02
N MET A 9 25.93 -46.65 -18.36
CA MET A 9 24.53 -46.48 -18.00
C MET A 9 24.33 -45.19 -17.22
N ALA A 10 23.84 -44.14 -17.88
CA ALA A 10 23.24 -42.99 -17.21
C ALA A 10 21.83 -43.36 -16.71
N ASN A 11 21.72 -44.44 -15.93
CA ASN A 11 20.66 -44.58 -14.94
C ASN A 11 21.02 -43.65 -13.79
N VAL A 12 21.12 -42.35 -14.07
CA VAL A 12 21.19 -41.33 -13.04
C VAL A 12 19.83 -41.43 -12.39
N LYS A 13 19.75 -42.19 -11.28
CA LYS A 13 18.51 -42.47 -10.58
C LYS A 13 17.82 -41.11 -10.36
N LEU A 14 16.75 -40.83 -11.10
CA LEU A 14 15.98 -39.59 -10.93
C LEU A 14 15.39 -39.54 -9.50
N ALA A 15 15.15 -40.72 -8.92
CA ALA A 15 14.59 -40.89 -7.58
C ALA A 15 15.41 -40.20 -6.46
N PRO A 16 16.71 -40.44 -6.25
CA PRO A 16 17.49 -39.74 -5.22
C PRO A 16 17.60 -38.23 -5.44
N PHE A 17 17.63 -37.74 -6.69
CA PHE A 17 17.59 -36.29 -6.95
C PHE A 17 16.24 -35.69 -6.55
N ALA A 18 15.13 -36.35 -6.88
CA ALA A 18 13.79 -35.92 -6.47
C ALA A 18 13.61 -35.98 -4.95
N ILE A 19 14.13 -37.02 -4.29
CA ILE A 19 14.11 -37.16 -2.82
C ILE A 19 14.94 -36.06 -2.15
N PHE A 20 16.11 -35.72 -2.70
CA PHE A 20 16.96 -34.64 -2.18
C PHE A 20 16.28 -33.27 -2.29
N LEU A 21 15.62 -32.99 -3.41
CA LEU A 21 14.83 -31.77 -3.60
C LEU A 21 13.62 -31.72 -2.65
N LEU A 22 12.88 -32.83 -2.50
CA LEU A 22 11.77 -32.94 -1.53
C LEU A 22 12.24 -32.69 -0.10
N ALA A 23 13.36 -33.28 0.31
CA ALA A 23 13.94 -33.08 1.64
C ALA A 23 14.37 -31.62 1.85
N ALA A 24 14.93 -30.97 0.83
CA ALA A 24 15.25 -29.54 0.89
C ALA A 24 13.98 -28.69 1.08
N PHE A 25 12.91 -28.94 0.32
CA PHE A 25 11.63 -28.23 0.49
C PHE A 25 11.00 -28.42 1.88
N LEU A 26 11.19 -29.57 2.53
CA LEU A 26 10.70 -29.82 3.90
C LEU A 26 11.52 -29.09 4.97
N MET A 27 12.83 -28.94 4.76
CA MET A 27 13.73 -28.18 5.64
C MET A 27 13.52 -26.67 5.51
N PHE A 28 13.15 -26.19 4.32
CA PHE A 28 12.59 -24.85 4.13
C PHE A 28 11.11 -24.85 4.52
N SER A 29 10.85 -25.09 5.81
CA SER A 29 9.58 -24.69 6.40
C SER A 29 9.41 -23.21 6.10
N MET A 30 8.56 -22.87 5.13
CA MET A 30 8.13 -21.51 4.91
C MET A 30 7.48 -21.09 6.21
N LYS A 31 8.27 -20.41 7.05
CA LYS A 31 7.77 -19.69 8.21
C LYS A 31 6.59 -18.92 7.65
N LYS A 32 5.38 -19.30 8.08
CA LYS A 32 4.17 -18.59 7.72
C LYS A 32 4.53 -17.14 8.00
N ILE A 33 4.71 -16.36 6.94
CA ILE A 33 4.88 -14.93 7.07
C ILE A 33 3.49 -14.57 7.56
N GLU A 34 3.35 -14.51 8.87
CA GLU A 34 2.22 -13.85 9.49
C GLU A 34 2.29 -12.46 8.88
N GLY A 35 1.50 -12.25 7.82
CA GLY A 35 1.40 -10.95 7.19
C GLY A 35 1.13 -9.99 8.33
N ALA A 36 1.97 -8.96 8.46
CA ALA A 36 1.83 -7.95 9.49
C ALA A 36 0.34 -7.63 9.62
N LYS A 37 -0.23 -7.85 10.82
CA LYS A 37 -1.66 -7.68 11.06
C LYS A 37 -1.97 -6.19 11.08
N CYS A 38 -1.99 -5.58 9.91
CA CYS A 38 -2.44 -4.21 9.74
C CYS A 38 -3.98 -4.26 9.72
N GLY A 39 -4.63 -3.70 10.74
CA GLY A 39 -6.09 -3.69 10.83
C GLY A 39 -6.66 -2.73 11.86
N GLU A 40 -5.82 -1.87 12.43
CA GLU A 40 -6.24 -0.82 13.36
C GLU A 40 -6.62 0.45 12.59
N ASP A 41 -7.49 1.28 13.18
CA ASP A 41 -7.80 2.60 12.65
C ASP A 41 -6.60 3.54 12.84
N CYS A 42 -6.44 4.49 11.92
CA CYS A 42 -5.37 5.48 11.96
C CYS A 42 -5.85 6.85 11.47
N ASP A 43 -5.06 7.89 11.73
CA ASP A 43 -5.32 9.24 11.22
C ASP A 43 -4.15 9.73 10.35
N THR A 44 -4.49 10.64 9.46
CA THR A 44 -3.60 11.40 8.57
C THR A 44 -2.55 12.24 9.30
N GLN A 45 -2.84 12.70 10.54
CA GLN A 45 -1.94 13.59 11.30
C GLN A 45 -0.94 12.83 12.17
N VAL A 46 -1.31 11.64 12.64
CA VAL A 46 -0.47 10.80 13.51
C VAL A 46 -0.62 9.36 13.04
N ASN A 47 0.47 8.75 12.58
CA ASN A 47 0.45 7.36 12.14
C ASN A 47 0.37 6.44 13.38
N PHE A 48 -0.85 6.13 13.81
CA PHE A 48 -1.15 5.24 14.94
C PHE A 48 -0.98 3.76 14.62
N CYS A 49 -0.50 3.39 13.42
CA CYS A 49 -0.20 2.00 13.07
C CYS A 49 0.99 1.50 13.89
N ASN A 50 0.73 1.15 15.15
CA ASN A 50 1.71 0.80 16.16
C ASN A 50 2.61 -0.33 15.67
N ASN A 51 3.91 -0.04 15.56
CA ASN A 51 5.10 -0.91 15.56
C ASN A 51 5.04 -2.29 14.89
N HIS A 52 4.10 -2.53 13.98
CA HIS A 52 4.14 -3.67 13.08
C HIS A 52 5.00 -3.28 11.88
N ASP A 53 6.23 -3.81 11.84
CA ASP A 53 7.16 -3.62 10.72
C ASP A 53 6.42 -3.80 9.38
N GLY A 54 6.25 -2.70 8.65
CA GLY A 54 5.62 -2.70 7.32
C GLY A 54 4.16 -2.25 7.22
N CYS A 55 3.50 -1.81 8.30
CA CYS A 55 2.18 -1.18 8.22
C CYS A 55 2.25 0.34 8.04
N GLN A 56 1.35 0.89 7.23
CA GLN A 56 1.18 2.33 7.04
C GLN A 56 -0.31 2.70 7.05
N CYS A 57 -0.58 3.94 7.43
CA CYS A 57 -1.94 4.47 7.41
C CYS A 57 -2.41 4.67 5.96
N PHE A 58 -3.54 4.05 5.62
CA PHE A 58 -4.21 4.19 4.34
C PHE A 58 -5.52 4.98 4.49
N VAL A 59 -5.71 5.97 3.64
CA VAL A 59 -6.85 6.87 3.63
C VAL A 59 -7.40 6.97 2.21
N THR A 60 -8.72 6.95 2.09
CA THR A 60 -9.42 6.99 0.80
C THR A 60 -10.16 8.30 0.56
N GLY A 61 -10.16 9.20 1.53
CA GLY A 61 -10.76 10.51 1.44
C GLY A 61 -9.82 11.60 1.92
N VAL A 62 -10.11 12.81 1.46
CA VAL A 62 -9.18 13.94 1.57
C VAL A 62 -9.03 14.38 3.03
N LEU A 63 -10.09 14.42 3.86
CA LEU A 63 -10.04 14.89 5.26
C LEU A 63 -11.13 14.30 6.17
N ASN A 64 -10.81 14.11 7.47
CA ASN A 64 -11.68 13.63 8.57
C ASN A 64 -12.28 12.22 8.44
N GLN A 65 -11.80 11.40 7.50
CA GLN A 65 -12.14 10.00 7.48
C GLN A 65 -11.08 9.21 8.25
N PRO A 66 -11.47 8.34 9.20
CA PRO A 66 -10.52 7.42 9.79
C PRO A 66 -9.90 6.59 8.67
N GLY A 67 -8.57 6.58 8.64
CA GLY A 67 -7.83 5.64 7.83
C GLY A 67 -7.78 4.28 8.50
N TRP A 68 -7.25 3.31 7.79
CA TRP A 68 -6.92 2.01 8.36
C TRP A 68 -5.47 1.65 8.08
N CYS A 69 -4.86 0.91 9.00
CA CYS A 69 -3.52 0.39 8.81
C CYS A 69 -3.54 -0.71 7.75
N ALA A 70 -2.69 -0.58 6.74
CA ALA A 70 -2.52 -1.55 5.68
C ALA A 70 -1.04 -1.80 5.39
N THR A 71 -0.70 -2.95 4.83
CA THR A 71 0.65 -3.21 4.32
C THR A 71 0.91 -2.34 3.09
N LEU A 72 2.19 -2.02 2.84
CA LEU A 72 2.59 -1.29 1.62
C LEU A 72 2.05 -1.92 0.34
N LEU A 73 2.15 -3.25 0.19
CA LEU A 73 1.64 -3.98 -0.97
C LEU A 73 0.12 -3.85 -1.13
N HIS A 74 -0.62 -3.80 -0.01
CA HIS A 74 -2.06 -3.57 -0.06
C HIS A 74 -2.38 -2.13 -0.47
N ILE A 75 -1.63 -1.15 0.03
CA ILE A 75 -1.77 0.26 -0.34
C ILE A 75 -1.49 0.44 -1.83
N GLU A 76 -0.39 -0.09 -2.34
CA GLU A 76 -0.03 -0.03 -3.77
C GLU A 76 -1.16 -0.54 -4.66
N LYS A 77 -1.64 -1.74 -4.37
CA LYS A 77 -2.77 -2.33 -5.08
C LYS A 77 -4.02 -1.44 -5.01
N LYS A 78 -4.35 -0.90 -3.82
CA LYS A 78 -5.55 -0.08 -3.65
C LYS A 78 -5.44 1.28 -4.32
N VAL A 79 -4.27 1.90 -4.32
CA VAL A 79 -4.05 3.17 -5.04
C VAL A 79 -4.23 2.96 -6.54
N GLU A 80 -3.72 1.87 -7.09
CA GLU A 80 -3.90 1.54 -8.50
C GLU A 80 -5.37 1.28 -8.86
N GLU A 81 -6.10 0.52 -8.02
CA GLU A 81 -7.52 0.19 -8.21
C GLU A 81 -8.45 1.41 -8.08
N GLN A 82 -8.15 2.32 -7.14
CA GLN A 82 -9.02 3.46 -6.85
C GLN A 82 -8.88 4.55 -7.92
N PRO A 83 -9.98 4.99 -8.56
CA PRO A 83 -9.91 5.96 -9.65
C PRO A 83 -9.40 7.33 -9.19
N ASN A 84 -9.69 7.71 -7.95
CA ASN A 84 -9.38 9.04 -7.41
C ASN A 84 -8.05 9.08 -6.61
N LEU A 85 -7.33 7.95 -6.50
CA LEU A 85 -6.01 7.91 -5.88
C LEU A 85 -4.92 7.88 -6.95
N CYS A 86 -3.75 8.41 -6.60
CA CYS A 86 -2.66 8.57 -7.56
C CYS A 86 -1.28 8.57 -6.92
N TRP A 87 -0.30 8.05 -7.65
CA TRP A 87 1.12 8.23 -7.40
C TRP A 87 1.68 9.47 -8.12
N SER A 88 1.03 9.90 -9.20
CA SER A 88 1.49 11.02 -10.03
C SER A 88 0.35 11.74 -10.74
N HIS A 89 0.63 12.95 -11.25
CA HIS A 89 -0.33 13.70 -12.08
C HIS A 89 -0.74 12.94 -13.35
N ALA A 90 0.22 12.26 -14.00
CA ALA A 90 -0.03 11.48 -15.21
C ALA A 90 -1.04 10.34 -14.97
N GLU A 91 -1.02 9.76 -13.76
CA GLU A 91 -1.96 8.70 -13.40
C GLU A 91 -3.40 9.22 -13.30
N CYS A 92 -3.62 10.41 -12.74
CA CYS A 92 -4.95 11.03 -12.71
C CYS A 92 -5.48 11.27 -14.13
N ILE A 93 -4.62 11.75 -15.04
CA ILE A 93 -4.98 11.98 -16.43
C ILE A 93 -5.35 10.66 -17.11
N ARG A 94 -4.51 9.63 -16.93
CA ARG A 94 -4.74 8.28 -17.47
C ARG A 94 -6.03 7.65 -16.95
N LYS A 95 -6.35 7.85 -15.67
CA LYS A 95 -7.58 7.36 -15.02
C LYS A 95 -8.82 8.21 -15.36
N GLY A 96 -8.64 9.39 -15.96
CA GLY A 96 -9.73 10.33 -16.24
C GLY A 96 -10.36 10.96 -14.99
N SER A 97 -9.67 10.90 -13.85
CA SER A 97 -10.16 11.38 -12.55
C SER A 97 -9.66 12.78 -12.19
N GLY A 98 -8.85 13.39 -13.05
CA GLY A 98 -8.36 14.75 -12.88
C GLY A 98 -7.06 14.99 -13.62
N ASN A 99 -6.51 16.19 -13.46
CA ASN A 99 -5.24 16.59 -14.08
C ASN A 99 -4.14 16.84 -13.05
N TYR A 100 -4.48 16.80 -11.76
CA TYR A 100 -3.55 17.09 -10.68
C TYR A 100 -3.67 16.05 -9.58
N CYS A 101 -2.52 15.55 -9.13
CA CYS A 101 -2.41 14.60 -8.01
C CYS A 101 -1.93 15.39 -6.80
N ALA A 102 -2.82 15.62 -5.83
CA ALA A 102 -2.49 16.40 -4.66
C ALA A 102 -2.16 15.48 -3.48
N HIS A 103 -0.94 15.60 -2.99
CA HIS A 103 -0.49 14.87 -1.79
C HIS A 103 -0.98 15.58 -0.53
N LEU A 104 -1.24 14.78 0.50
CA LEU A 104 -1.70 15.32 1.77
C LEU A 104 -0.55 16.08 2.47
N PRO A 105 -0.71 17.39 2.76
CA PRO A 105 0.35 18.19 3.37
C PRO A 105 0.76 17.61 4.73
N ASN A 106 2.06 17.65 5.03
CA ASN A 106 2.63 17.22 6.33
C ASN A 106 2.29 15.78 6.74
N SER A 107 2.04 14.89 5.78
CA SER A 107 1.76 13.48 6.04
C SER A 107 2.90 12.58 5.57
N ASN A 108 3.00 11.38 6.15
CA ASN A 108 3.89 10.32 5.68
C ASN A 108 3.28 9.52 4.50
N ILE A 109 2.14 9.96 3.98
CA ILE A 109 1.41 9.26 2.92
C ILE A 109 2.02 9.64 1.57
N LYS A 110 2.48 8.63 0.83
CA LYS A 110 3.23 8.82 -0.43
C LYS A 110 2.34 8.98 -1.67
N TYR A 111 1.09 8.54 -1.65
CA TYR A 111 0.13 8.76 -2.73
C TYR A 111 -0.68 10.04 -2.47
N GLY A 112 -1.45 10.47 -3.45
CA GLY A 112 -2.32 11.63 -3.39
C GLY A 112 -3.71 11.35 -3.90
N PHE A 113 -4.49 12.43 -4.01
CA PHE A 113 -5.84 12.45 -4.53
C PHE A 113 -5.89 13.19 -5.86
N CYS A 114 -6.67 12.65 -6.80
CA CYS A 114 -6.89 13.29 -8.09
C CYS A 114 -7.90 14.43 -7.98
N PHE A 115 -7.52 15.57 -8.53
CA PHE A 115 -8.33 16.78 -8.65
C PHE A 115 -8.33 17.27 -10.09
N ALA A 116 -9.39 17.97 -10.48
CA ALA A 116 -9.51 18.59 -11.79
C ALA A 116 -8.37 19.60 -12.07
N SER A 117 -7.87 20.28 -11.04
CA SER A 117 -6.76 21.21 -11.10
C SER A 117 -6.11 21.42 -9.73
N ILE A 118 -4.94 22.08 -9.71
CA ILE A 118 -4.29 22.53 -8.48
C ILE A 118 -5.17 23.52 -7.68
N SER A 119 -5.87 24.44 -8.35
CA SER A 119 -6.75 25.42 -7.69
C SER A 119 -7.92 24.76 -6.97
N VAL A 120 -8.48 23.68 -7.53
CA VAL A 120 -9.53 22.90 -6.88
C VAL A 120 -8.98 22.13 -5.68
N ALA A 121 -7.77 21.56 -5.80
CA ALA A 121 -7.10 20.89 -4.68
C ALA A 121 -6.85 21.86 -3.52
N GLU A 122 -6.27 23.03 -3.80
CA GLU A 122 -6.03 24.07 -2.79
C GLU A 122 -7.31 24.55 -2.12
N ALA A 123 -8.38 24.80 -2.89
CA ALA A 123 -9.66 25.21 -2.36
C ALA A 123 -10.24 24.13 -1.41
N THR A 124 -10.13 22.85 -1.80
CA THR A 124 -10.60 21.72 -1.00
C THR A 124 -9.84 21.62 0.33
N PHE A 125 -8.51 21.70 0.30
CA PHE A 125 -7.70 21.66 1.52
C PHE A 125 -7.96 22.86 2.43
N LYS A 126 -8.10 24.07 1.87
CA LYS A 126 -8.45 25.27 2.64
C LYS A 126 -9.82 25.14 3.31
N MET A 127 -10.83 24.70 2.56
CA MET A 127 -12.18 24.49 3.09
C MET A 127 -12.15 23.54 4.28
N ALA A 128 -11.49 22.40 4.13
CA ALA A 128 -11.54 21.40 5.16
C ALA A 128 -10.58 21.66 6.33
N ALA A 129 -9.49 22.42 6.14
CA ALA A 129 -8.75 23.05 7.24
C ALA A 129 -9.65 24.01 8.06
N SER A 130 -10.48 24.81 7.39
CA SER A 130 -11.45 25.68 8.07
C SER A 130 -12.52 24.89 8.84
N THR A 131 -12.96 23.75 8.29
CA THR A 131 -13.92 22.85 8.95
C THR A 131 -13.32 22.21 10.20
N ILE A 132 -12.06 21.79 10.16
CA ILE A 132 -11.33 21.25 11.32
C ILE A 132 -11.23 22.32 12.41
N PHE A 133 -10.86 23.55 12.04
CA PHE A 133 -10.81 24.67 12.98
C PHE A 133 -12.18 24.92 13.63
N LYS A 134 -13.25 24.95 12.83
CA LYS A 134 -14.61 25.17 13.32
C LYS A 134 -15.12 24.03 14.23
N SER A 135 -14.84 22.78 13.89
CA SER A 135 -15.29 21.63 14.70
C SER A 135 -14.58 21.56 16.04
N ASN A 136 -13.29 21.88 16.08
CA ASN A 136 -12.53 22.00 17.32
C ASN A 136 -13.02 23.15 18.18
N PHE A 137 -13.33 24.30 17.59
CA PHE A 137 -13.94 25.43 18.30
C PHE A 137 -15.29 25.05 18.93
N LEU A 138 -16.18 24.39 18.19
CA LEU A 138 -17.49 23.98 18.72
C LEU A 138 -17.37 22.96 19.86
N LYS A 139 -16.37 22.07 19.83
CA LYS A 139 -16.10 21.14 20.94
C LYS A 139 -15.59 21.84 22.20
N MET A 140 -14.88 22.97 22.05
CA MET A 140 -14.37 23.76 23.18
C MET A 140 -15.43 24.73 23.75
N SER A 141 -16.40 25.14 22.93
CA SER A 141 -17.41 26.14 23.31
C SER A 141 -18.70 25.58 23.90
N VAL A 142 -18.80 24.26 24.11
CA VAL A 142 -19.91 23.66 24.88
C VAL A 142 -19.41 23.45 26.31
N PRO A 143 -19.75 24.33 27.27
CA PRO A 143 -19.57 23.99 28.68
C PRO A 143 -20.57 22.88 29.04
N ALA A 144 -20.13 21.95 29.89
CA ALA A 144 -20.99 20.98 30.57
C ALA A 144 -21.94 21.67 31.55
#